data_AF-A0A7J8XCI3-F1
#
_entry.id   AF-A0A7J8XCI3-F1
#
_cell.length_a   1.000
_cell.length_b   1.000
_cell.length_c   1.000
_cell.angle_alpha   90.00
_cell.angle_beta   90.00
_cell.angle_gamma   90.00
#
_symmetry.space_group_name_H-M   'P 1'
#
loop_
_entity.id
_entity.type
_entity.pdbx_description
1 polymer ?
#
loop_
_entity_poly.entity_id
_entity_poly.type
_entity_poly.pdbx_seq_one_letter_code
_entity_poly.pdbx_strand_id
1 'polypeptide(L)'
;MVKNKLKILALSFLEITLLLIIFTPINGHGMVVGGKTPVEDVEKDKAIQALGRFAVEEHNKNKKNDGDTSNPIKFSQVVRAEKQIVSGI
;
A
#
# COMPACT_ATOMS: atom_id res chain seq x y z
N MET A 1 5.58 46.12 -36.28
CA MET A 1 4.99 44.82 -36.67
C MET A 1 5.80 43.60 -36.19
N VAL A 2 7.13 43.58 -36.34
CA VAL A 2 7.98 42.43 -35.96
C VAL A 2 7.98 42.13 -34.45
N LYS A 3 8.00 43.16 -33.58
CA LYS A 3 8.02 43.00 -32.11
C LYS A 3 6.78 42.27 -31.55
N ASN A 4 5.60 42.49 -32.14
CA ASN A 4 4.37 41.82 -31.70
C ASN A 4 4.36 40.35 -32.13
N LYS A 5 4.89 40.03 -33.32
CA LYS A 5 5.04 38.64 -33.78
C LYS A 5 6.03 37.85 -32.90
N LEU A 6 7.13 38.50 -32.48
CA LEU A 6 8.10 37.88 -31.57
C LEU A 6 7.52 37.62 -30.17
N LYS A 7 6.71 38.53 -29.65
CA LYS A 7 6.00 38.34 -28.38
C LYS A 7 5.00 37.18 -28.45
N ILE A 8 4.21 37.11 -29.52
CA ILE A 8 3.24 36.02 -29.73
C ILE A 8 3.97 34.67 -29.82
N LEU A 9 5.10 34.62 -30.54
CA LEU A 9 5.92 33.41 -30.61
C LEU A 9 6.46 33.00 -29.23
N ALA A 10 7.00 33.94 -28.45
CA ALA A 10 7.49 33.65 -27.10
C ALA A 10 6.36 33.18 -26.15
N LEU A 11 5.16 33.77 -26.25
CA LEU A 11 3.97 33.35 -25.51
C LEU A 11 3.56 31.91 -25.85
N SER A 12 3.58 31.53 -27.14
CA SER A 12 3.28 30.14 -27.54
C SER A 12 4.28 29.13 -27.01
N PHE A 13 5.58 29.47 -26.95
CA PHE A 13 6.59 28.60 -26.34
C PHE A 13 6.39 28.45 -24.82
N LEU A 14 5.98 29.52 -24.14
CA LEU A 14 5.66 29.48 -22.71
C LEU A 14 4.44 28.60 -22.41
N GLU A 15 3.41 28.66 -23.25
CA GLU A 15 2.24 27.79 -23.11
C GLU A 15 2.58 26.32 -23.37
N ILE A 16 3.38 26.02 -24.40
CA ILE A 16 3.81 24.66 -24.72
C ILE A 16 4.67 24.08 -23.59
N THR A 17 5.58 24.86 -23.01
CA THR A 17 6.42 24.40 -21.89
C THR A 17 5.59 24.15 -20.63
N LEU A 18 4.60 25.00 -20.34
CA LEU A 18 3.67 24.77 -19.23
C LEU A 18 2.84 23.49 -19.43
N LEU A 19 2.40 23.23 -20.66
CA LEU A 19 1.66 22.02 -21.02
C LEU A 19 2.51 20.75 -20.88
N LEU A 20 3.82 20.79 -21.12
CA LEU A 20 4.67 19.60 -20.98
C LEU A 20 4.91 19.19 -19.52
N ILE A 21 4.83 20.13 -18.57
CA ILE A 21 5.06 19.86 -17.14
C ILE A 21 3.91 19.04 -16.53
N ILE A 22 2.68 19.20 -17.01
CA ILE A 22 1.51 18.45 -16.50
C ILE A 22 1.47 16.98 -16.91
N PHE A 23 2.27 16.57 -17.91
CA PHE A 23 2.30 15.19 -18.42
C PHE A 23 3.47 14.35 -17.90
N THR A 24 4.20 14.81 -16.88
CA THR A 24 5.29 13.99 -16.31
C THR A 24 4.71 12.71 -15.68
N PRO A 25 5.08 11.51 -16.15
CA PRO A 25 4.61 10.27 -15.55
C PRO A 25 5.15 10.16 -14.13
N ILE A 26 4.25 10.02 -13.16
CA ILE A 26 4.60 9.78 -11.76
C ILE A 26 4.95 8.29 -11.65
N ASN A 27 6.24 7.97 -11.63
CA ASN A 27 6.72 6.59 -11.48
C ASN A 27 6.57 6.13 -10.03
N GLY A 28 5.33 5.80 -9.63
CA GLY A 28 5.05 5.10 -8.39
C GLY A 28 5.57 3.67 -8.47
N HIS A 29 6.74 3.40 -7.88
CA HIS A 29 7.29 2.06 -7.76
C HIS A 29 6.57 1.32 -6.62
N GLY A 30 5.38 0.78 -6.93
CA GLY A 30 4.61 -0.06 -6.02
C GLY A 30 3.96 -1.19 -6.79
N MET A 31 3.95 -2.38 -6.19
CA MET A 31 3.16 -3.50 -6.72
C MET A 31 1.68 -3.08 -6.72
N VAL A 32 1.02 -3.12 -7.89
CA VAL A 32 -0.40 -2.81 -7.99
C VAL A 32 -1.17 -3.93 -7.31
N VAL A 33 -1.76 -3.63 -6.17
CA VAL A 33 -2.62 -4.53 -5.41
C VAL A 33 -4.06 -4.07 -5.50
N GLY A 34 -5.01 -5.00 -5.32
CA GLY A 34 -6.42 -4.66 -5.21
C GLY A 34 -6.71 -3.75 -4.00
N GLY A 35 -7.91 -3.17 -3.97
CA GLY A 35 -8.38 -2.44 -2.79
C GLY A 35 -8.49 -3.35 -1.55
N LYS A 36 -8.45 -2.73 -0.37
CA LYS A 36 -8.68 -3.42 0.90
C LYS A 36 -10.17 -3.43 1.22
N THR A 37 -10.71 -4.61 1.52
CA THR A 37 -12.11 -4.78 1.92
C THR A 37 -12.16 -5.32 3.35
N PRO A 38 -12.97 -4.72 4.25
CA PRO A 38 -13.13 -5.25 5.60
C PRO A 38 -13.74 -6.66 5.54
N VAL A 39 -13.30 -7.53 6.45
CA VAL A 39 -13.95 -8.83 6.68
C VAL A 39 -15.01 -8.63 7.76
N GLU A 40 -16.24 -9.07 7.48
CA GLU A 40 -17.36 -9.01 8.42
C GLU A 40 -17.34 -10.22 9.39
N ASP A 41 -17.97 -10.08 10.55
CA ASP A 41 -18.12 -11.15 11.55
C ASP A 41 -16.82 -11.88 11.94
N VAL A 42 -15.71 -11.15 12.00
CA VAL A 42 -14.35 -11.67 12.25
C VAL A 42 -14.25 -12.56 13.48
N GLU A 43 -14.97 -12.24 14.55
CA GLU A 43 -14.97 -13.01 15.80
C GLU A 43 -15.51 -14.43 15.62
N LYS A 44 -16.43 -14.62 14.66
CA LYS A 44 -17.08 -15.92 14.37
C LYS A 44 -16.39 -16.67 13.22
N ASP A 45 -15.63 -15.98 12.40
CA ASP A 45 -14.90 -16.59 11.28
C ASP A 45 -13.72 -17.42 11.79
N LYS A 46 -13.92 -18.74 11.82
CA LYS A 46 -12.92 -19.71 12.29
C LYS A 46 -11.61 -19.66 11.49
N ALA A 47 -11.67 -19.36 10.19
CA ALA A 47 -10.47 -19.31 9.36
C ALA A 47 -9.63 -18.08 9.71
N ILE A 48 -10.27 -16.92 9.93
CA ILE A 48 -9.58 -15.70 10.34
C ILE A 48 -9.02 -15.83 11.76
N GLN A 49 -9.77 -16.42 12.69
CA GLN A 49 -9.26 -16.70 14.04
C GLN A 49 -8.07 -17.66 14.02
N ALA A 50 -8.12 -18.70 13.17
CA ALA A 50 -7.00 -19.62 13.00
C ALA A 50 -5.76 -18.91 12.42
N LEU A 51 -5.95 -18.02 11.45
CA LEU A 51 -4.86 -17.22 10.88
C LEU A 51 -4.21 -16.30 11.92
N GLY A 52 -5.00 -15.64 12.75
CA GLY A 52 -4.49 -14.83 13.85
C GLY A 52 -3.71 -15.65 14.88
N ARG A 53 -4.21 -16.85 15.23
CA ARG A 53 -3.51 -17.78 16.13
C ARG A 53 -2.16 -18.21 15.55
N PHE A 54 -2.14 -18.62 14.29
CA PHE A 54 -0.94 -19.01 13.57
C PHE A 54 0.11 -17.89 13.57
N ALA A 55 -0.30 -16.64 13.31
CA ALA A 55 0.62 -15.50 13.32
C ALA A 55 1.30 -15.29 14.68
N VAL A 56 0.55 -15.43 15.78
CA VAL A 56 1.11 -15.34 17.14
C VAL A 56 2.09 -16.48 17.45
N GLU A 57 1.77 -17.70 17.01
CA GLU A 57 2.62 -18.87 17.22
C GLU A 57 3.95 -18.74 16.45
N GLU A 58 3.92 -18.37 15.17
CA GLU A 58 5.14 -18.16 14.39
C GLU A 58 5.95 -16.96 14.89
N HIS A 59 5.30 -15.89 15.36
CA HIS A 59 6.00 -14.77 16.01
C HIS A 59 6.79 -15.21 17.24
N ASN A 60 6.15 -15.97 18.14
CA ASN A 60 6.81 -16.50 19.34
C ASN A 60 7.97 -17.46 19.00
N LYS A 61 7.78 -18.30 17.97
CA LYS A 61 8.81 -19.22 17.47
C LYS A 61 10.01 -18.47 16.88
N ASN A 62 9.78 -17.43 16.07
CA ASN A 62 10.84 -16.61 15.50
C ASN A 62 11.65 -15.89 16.60
N LYS A 63 10.97 -15.26 17.57
CA LYS A 63 11.63 -14.67 18.74
C LYS A 63 12.54 -15.66 19.47
N LYS A 64 12.04 -16.88 19.72
CA LYS A 64 12.83 -17.94 20.35
C LYS A 64 14.07 -18.30 19.52
N ASN A 65 13.94 -18.38 18.20
CA ASN A 65 15.04 -18.69 17.29
C ASN A 65 16.09 -17.56 17.27
N ASP A 66 15.66 -16.30 17.42
CA ASP A 66 16.52 -15.12 17.50
C ASP A 66 17.21 -14.96 18.87
N GLY A 67 17.00 -15.90 19.80
CA GLY A 67 17.59 -15.88 21.14
C GLY A 67 16.88 -14.95 22.13
N ASP A 68 15.69 -14.45 21.79
CA ASP A 68 14.86 -13.65 22.70
C ASP A 68 14.38 -14.54 23.86
N THR A 69 14.61 -14.08 25.09
CA THR A 69 14.24 -14.77 26.33
C THR A 69 12.95 -14.22 26.95
N SER A 70 12.31 -13.25 26.30
CA SER A 70 11.03 -12.70 26.74
C SER A 70 9.92 -13.76 26.70
N ASN A 71 8.94 -13.59 27.59
CA ASN A 71 7.81 -14.50 27.67
C ASN A 71 6.98 -14.47 26.39
N PRO A 72 6.54 -15.63 25.87
CA PRO A 72 5.70 -15.70 24.69
C PRO A 72 4.33 -15.04 24.93
N ILE A 73 3.84 -14.33 23.92
CA ILE A 73 2.49 -13.76 23.96
C ILE A 73 1.45 -14.85 23.69
N LYS A 74 0.24 -14.70 24.23
CA LYS A 74 -0.86 -15.64 24.04
C LYS A 74 -1.89 -15.04 23.09
N PHE A 75 -2.31 -15.83 22.11
CA PHE A 75 -3.43 -15.46 21.25
C PHE A 75 -4.72 -15.37 22.07
N SER A 76 -5.47 -14.28 21.89
CA SER A 76 -6.79 -14.08 22.47
C SER A 76 -7.87 -14.24 21.40
N GLN A 77 -7.97 -13.28 20.49
CA GLN A 77 -8.92 -13.28 19.38
C GLN A 77 -8.51 -12.25 18.32
N VAL A 78 -9.00 -12.42 17.09
CA VAL A 78 -8.96 -11.39 16.06
C VAL A 78 -10.23 -10.55 16.17
N VAL A 79 -10.08 -9.23 16.27
CA VAL A 79 -11.19 -8.26 16.36
C VAL A 79 -11.45 -7.50 15.06
N ARG A 80 -10.49 -7.53 14.13
CA ARG A 80 -10.57 -6.85 12.83
C ARG A 80 -9.68 -7.56 11.82
N ALA A 81 -10.17 -7.69 10.60
CA ALA A 81 -9.40 -8.19 9.47
C ALA A 81 -9.79 -7.44 8.19
N GLU A 82 -8.85 -7.33 7.27
CA GLU A 82 -9.03 -6.77 5.93
C GLU A 82 -8.47 -7.79 4.92
N LYS A 83 -9.13 -7.92 3.78
CA LYS A 83 -8.68 -8.74 2.65
C LYS A 83 -8.25 -7.83 1.50
N GLN A 84 -7.20 -8.23 0.79
CA GLN A 84 -6.67 -7.53 -0.36
C GLN A 84 -6.22 -8.54 -1.42
N ILE A 85 -6.55 -8.32 -2.68
CA ILE A 85 -6.12 -9.20 -3.77
C ILE A 85 -4.72 -8.82 -4.23
N VAL A 86 -3.80 -9.79 -4.27
CA VAL A 86 -2.41 -9.63 -4.75
C VAL A 86 -2.02 -10.79 -5.68
N SER A 87 -0.75 -10.86 -6.13
CA SER A 87 -0.21 -12.10 -6.73
C SER A 87 -0.17 -13.22 -5.67
N GLY A 88 -1.31 -13.89 -5.49
CA GLY A 88 -1.59 -14.77 -4.35
C GLY A 88 -3.06 -14.69 -3.96
N ILE A 89 -3.34 -14.65 -2.65
CA ILE A 89 -4.67 -14.37 -2.08
C ILE A 89 -4.78 -12.91 -1.72
#